data_AF-A0A0A2DGT4-F1
#
_entry.id   AF-A0A0A2DGT4-F1
#
_cell.length_a   1.000
_cell.length_b   1.000
_cell.length_c   1.000
_cell.angle_alpha   90.00
_cell.angle_beta   90.00
_cell.angle_gamma   90.00
#
_symmetry.space_group_name_H-M   'P 1'
#
loop_
_entity.id
_entity.type
_entity.pdbx_description
1 polymer ?
#
loop_
_entity_poly.entity_id
_entity_poly.type
_entity_poly.pdbx_seq_one_letter_code
_entity_poly.pdbx_strand_id
1 'polypeptide(L)' 'SNENINAELRRFIPKGTDLATVTHEQLQEYEDLINDTPRVVLDGLTPREVFFNLDPSEDVAFTA' A
#
# COMPACT_ATOMS: atom_id res chain seq x y z
N SER A 1 -10.14 0.89 7.75
CA SER A 1 -9.84 1.80 8.86
C SER A 1 -8.34 2.01 8.98
N ASN A 2 -7.88 3.21 9.35
CA ASN A 2 -6.45 3.54 9.46
C ASN A 2 -5.66 2.53 10.32
N GLU A 3 -6.26 2.03 11.41
CA GLU A 3 -5.65 1.00 12.27
C GLU A 3 -5.36 -0.32 11.55
N ASN A 4 -6.16 -0.71 10.55
CA ASN A 4 -5.90 -1.91 9.77
C ASN A 4 -4.67 -1.74 8.87
N ILE A 5 -4.52 -0.55 8.28
CA ILE A 5 -3.35 -0.20 7.45
C ILE A 5 -2.09 -0.12 8.33
N ASN A 6 -2.19 0.51 9.50
CA ASN A 6 -1.09 0.55 10.48
C ASN A 6 -0.66 -0.86 10.94
N ALA A 7 -1.62 -1.77 11.14
CA ALA A 7 -1.34 -3.16 11.48
C ALA A 7 -0.65 -3.91 10.34
N GLU A 8 -0.98 -3.60 9.08
CA GLU A 8 -0.36 -4.18 7.89
C GLU A 8 1.05 -3.66 7.66
N LEU A 9 1.27 -2.35 7.83
CA LEU A 9 2.60 -1.73 7.79
C LEU A 9 3.56 -2.37 8.81
N ARG A 10 3.06 -2.69 10.00
CA ARG A 10 3.81 -3.42 11.04
C ARG A 10 4.16 -4.87 10.68
N ARG A 11 3.65 -5.44 9.59
CA ARG A 11 4.07 -6.77 9.11
C ARG A 11 5.41 -6.72 8.38
N PHE A 12 5.74 -5.58 7.78
CA PHE A 12 7.01 -5.36 7.09
C PHE A 12 8.13 -4.98 8.05
N ILE A 13 7.79 -4.40 9.21
CA ILE A 13 8.75 -3.96 10.21
C ILE A 13 8.88 -5.03 11.30
N PRO A 14 10.08 -5.60 11.53
CA PRO A 14 10.29 -6.56 12.62
C PRO A 14 9.90 -6.01 13.99
N LYS A 15 9.45 -6.90 14.88
CA LYS A 15 9.12 -6.49 16.25
C LYS A 15 10.37 -5.98 16.97
N GLY A 16 10.23 -4.86 17.69
CA GLY A 16 11.32 -4.24 18.42
C GLY A 16 12.24 -3.35 17.58
N THR A 17 11.98 -3.20 16.28
CA THR A 17 12.64 -2.19 15.44
C THR A 17 12.27 -0.79 15.93
N ASP A 18 13.28 0.06 16.09
CA ASP A 18 13.06 1.49 16.31
C ASP A 18 12.55 2.13 15.01
N LEU A 19 11.31 2.64 15.04
CA LEU A 19 10.67 3.24 13.88
C LEU A 19 11.43 4.48 13.39
N ALA A 20 12.22 5.15 14.24
CA ALA A 20 13.06 6.27 13.82
C ALA A 20 14.20 5.86 12.87
N THR A 21 14.53 4.57 12.83
CA THR A 21 15.57 4.01 11.95
C THR A 21 15.04 3.52 10.60
N VAL A 22 13.72 3.45 10.44
CA VAL A 22 13.09 3.09 9.16
C VAL A 22 13.25 4.28 8.22
N THR A 23 13.88 4.06 7.07
CA THR A 23 14.10 5.13 6.11
C THR A 23 12.80 5.49 5.40
N HIS A 24 12.75 6.71 4.86
CA HIS A 24 11.60 7.12 4.05
C HIS A 24 11.40 6.23 2.82
N GLU A 25 12.50 5.79 2.19
CA GLU A 25 12.47 4.88 1.04
C GLU A 25 11.84 3.53 1.39
N GLN A 26 12.20 2.95 2.54
CA GLN A 26 11.59 1.71 3.02
C GLN A 26 10.11 1.89 3.33
N LEU A 27 9.76 3.03 3.95
CA LEU A 27 8.37 3.33 4.27
C LEU A 27 7.54 3.47 3.00
N GLN A 28 8.06 4.16 1.99
CA GLN A 28 7.42 4.32 0.69
C GLN A 28 7.21 2.96 -0.01
N GLU A 29 8.22 2.07 0.02
CA GLU A 29 8.08 0.71 -0.52
C GLU A 29 6.93 -0.05 0.15
N TYR A 30 6.81 0.04 1.48
CA TYR A 30 5.72 -0.62 2.20
C TYR A 30 4.36 -0.01 1.87
N GLU A 31 4.28 1.31 1.75
CA GLU A 31 3.06 2.02 1.37
C GLU A 31 2.62 1.65 -0.05
N ASP A 32 3.56 1.59 -1.00
CA ASP A 32 3.28 1.20 -2.38
C ASP A 32 2.74 -0.24 -2.44
N LEU A 33 3.40 -1.18 -1.76
CA LEU A 33 2.91 -2.56 -1.68
C LEU A 33 1.50 -2.65 -1.10
N ILE A 34 1.21 -1.91 -0.02
CA ILE A 34 -0.12 -1.92 0.62
C ILE A 34 -1.17 -1.32 -0.31
N ASN A 35 -0.83 -0.23 -1.00
CA ASN A 35 -1.73 0.51 -1.89
C ASN A 35 -1.96 -0.20 -3.22
N ASP A 36 -1.01 -1.04 -3.65
CA ASP A 36 -1.10 -1.88 -4.85
C ASP A 36 -1.63 -3.29 -4.54
N THR A 37 -1.98 -3.59 -3.28
CA THR A 37 -2.59 -4.88 -2.91
C THR A 37 -4.10 -4.90 -3.19
N PRO A 38 -4.61 -5.79 -4.06
CA PRO A 38 -6.04 -5.99 -4.29
C PRO A 38 -6.80 -6.33 -3.00
N ARG A 39 -7.96 -5.71 -2.79
CA ARG A 39 -8.78 -5.93 -1.60
C ARG A 39 -10.16 -6.45 -1.97
N VAL A 40 -10.60 -7.51 -1.30
CA VAL A 40 -11.95 -8.07 -1.49
C VAL A 40 -13.04 -7.04 -1.16
N VAL A 41 -12.81 -6.16 -0.19
CA VAL A 41 -13.74 -5.08 0.18
C VAL A 41 -13.84 -3.97 -0.87
N LEU A 42 -12.92 -3.95 -1.84
CA LEU A 42 -12.91 -3.06 -3.00
C LEU A 42 -13.24 -3.82 -4.28
N ASP A 43 -13.99 -4.93 -4.18
CA ASP A 43 -14.34 -5.79 -5.32
C ASP A 43 -13.14 -6.33 -6.10
N GLY A 44 -12.00 -6.51 -5.43
CA GLY A 44 -10.76 -6.97 -6.05
C GLY A 44 -9.89 -5.84 -6.62
N LEU A 45 -10.28 -4.58 -6.46
CA LEU A 45 -9.45 -3.43 -6.80
C LEU A 45 -8.43 -3.12 -5.69
N THR A 46 -7.38 -2.44 -6.08
CA THR A 46 -6.37 -1.89 -5.19
C THR A 46 -6.84 -0.56 -4.59
N PRO A 47 -6.39 -0.22 -3.36
CA PRO A 47 -6.62 1.11 -2.80
C PRO A 47 -6.19 2.25 -3.74
N ARG A 48 -5.08 2.08 -4.46
CA ARG A 48 -4.57 3.05 -5.44
C ARG A 48 -5.57 3.28 -6.58
N GLU A 49 -6.09 2.22 -7.18
CA GLU A 49 -7.07 2.32 -8.28
C GLU A 49 -8.34 3.05 -7.82
N VAL A 50 -8.89 2.67 -6.66
CA VAL A 50 -10.10 3.30 -6.14
C VAL A 50 -9.86 4.77 -5.79
N PHE A 51 -8.70 5.10 -5.22
CA PHE A 51 -8.39 6.47 -4.82
C PHE A 51 -8.19 7.42 -6.01
N PHE A 52 -7.53 6.96 -7.06
CA PHE A 52 -7.27 7.74 -8.27
C PHE A 52 -8.35 7.57 -9.35
N ASN A 53 -9.44 6.85 -9.05
CA ASN A 53 -10.49 6.50 -10.01
C ASN A 53 -9.92 5.86 -11.29
N LEU A 54 -8.91 4.99 -11.15
CA LEU A 54 -8.33 4.26 -12.26
C LEU A 54 -9.26 3.10 -12.60
N ASP A 55 -9.62 2.99 -13.88
CA ASP A 55 -10.30 1.81 -14.40
C ASP A 55 -9.22 0.78 -14.79
N PRO A 56 -9.21 -0.43 -14.19
CA PRO A 56 -8.21 -1.46 -14.53
C PRO A 56 -8.31 -1.94 -15.98
N SER A 57 -9.44 -1.67 -16.64
CA SER A 57 -9.67 -2.00 -18.05
C SER A 57 -9.13 -0.95 -19.02
N GLU A 58 -8.78 0.23 -18.52
CA GLU A 58 -8.01 1.19 -19.30
C GLU A 58 -6.52 0.91 -19.06
N ASP A 59 -5.77 0.62 -20.13
CA ASP A 59 -4.32 0.42 -20.08
C ASP A 59 -3.61 1.73 -19.68
N VAL A 60 -3.72 2.12 -18.41
CA VAL A 60 -2.93 3.21 -17.84
C VAL A 60 -1.59 2.61 -17.48
N ALA A 61 -0.73 2.48 -18.49
CA ALA A 61 0.68 2.18 -18.30
C ALA A 61 1.30 3.29 -17.43
N PHE A 62 1.26 3.11 -16.10
CA PHE A 62 2.06 3.91 -15.18
C PHE A 62 3.50 3.49 -15.41
N THR A 63 4.12 4.20 -16.34
CA THR A 63 5.53 4.08 -16.69
C THR A 63 6.31 4.64 -15.50
N ALA A 64 7.20 3.82 -14.95
CA ALA A 64 8.21 4.22 -13.97
C ALA A 64 9.22 5.22 -14.57
#